data_AF-A0A3B8HML9-F1
#
_entry.id   AF-A0A3B8HML9-F1
#
_cell.length_a   1.000
_cell.length_b   1.000
_cell.length_c   1.000
_cell.angle_alpha   90.00
_cell.angle_beta   90.00
_cell.angle_gamma   90.00
#
_symmetry.space_group_name_H-M   'P 1'
#
loop_
_entity.id
_entity.type
_entity.pdbx_description
1 polymer ?
#
loop_
_entity_poly.entity_id
_entity_poly.type
_entity_poly.pdbx_seq_one_letter_code
_entity_poly.pdbx_strand_id
1 'polypeptide(L)'
;ENSVGFHNPSEAGRICNDAVAMASKSEGLLRQALAKAGVDLPQDIHLEMAKYLSDRGVKKLKFRPEFEFADPYGIQPMLTPVSSQGLPR
;
A
#
# COMPACT_ATOMS: atom_id res chain seq x y z
N GLU A 1 3.34 -12.15 11.61
CA GLU A 1 2.55 -13.40 11.67
C GLU A 1 2.89 -14.20 10.42
N ASN A 2 3.23 -15.48 10.53
CA ASN A 2 3.83 -16.26 9.44
C ASN A 2 2.89 -17.31 8.81
N SER A 3 1.64 -17.43 9.28
CA SER A 3 0.68 -18.38 8.72
C SER A 3 -0.19 -17.78 7.63
N VAL A 4 -0.04 -16.48 7.36
CA VAL A 4 -0.85 -15.75 6.37
C VAL A 4 -2.34 -15.90 6.72
N GLY A 5 -2.65 -15.89 8.02
CA GLY A 5 -4.00 -16.03 8.55
C GLY A 5 -4.44 -17.47 8.83
N PHE A 6 -3.73 -18.53 8.41
CA PHE A 6 -4.18 -19.91 8.62
C PHE A 6 -4.36 -20.29 10.10
N HIS A 7 -3.55 -19.75 11.02
CA HIS A 7 -3.72 -20.01 12.46
C HIS A 7 -5.04 -19.47 13.03
N ASN A 8 -5.60 -18.41 12.45
CA ASN A 8 -6.89 -17.85 12.87
C ASN A 8 -7.53 -17.03 11.72
N PRO A 9 -8.17 -17.69 10.73
CA PRO A 9 -8.57 -17.04 9.49
C PRO A 9 -9.59 -15.91 9.68
N SER A 10 -10.56 -16.11 10.57
CA SER A 10 -11.61 -15.12 10.84
C SER A 10 -11.04 -13.86 11.50
N GLU A 11 -10.15 -14.03 12.48
CA GLU A 11 -9.53 -12.89 13.16
C GLU A 11 -8.54 -12.16 12.27
N ALA A 12 -7.75 -12.90 11.47
CA ALA A 12 -6.87 -12.29 10.47
C ALA A 12 -7.68 -11.45 9.46
N GLY A 13 -8.80 -11.98 8.96
CA GLY A 13 -9.71 -11.25 8.09
C GLY A 13 -10.30 -10.00 8.76
N ARG A 14 -10.76 -10.12 10.01
CA ARG A 14 -11.30 -9.00 10.79
C ARG A 14 -10.26 -7.89 10.97
N ILE A 15 -9.03 -8.24 11.36
CA ILE A 15 -7.92 -7.29 11.54
C ILE A 15 -7.57 -6.60 10.23
N CYS A 16 -7.46 -7.34 9.11
CA CYS A 16 -7.19 -6.74 7.80
C CYS A 16 -8.31 -5.77 7.37
N ASN A 17 -9.58 -6.11 7.62
CA ASN A 17 -10.70 -5.22 7.32
C ASN A 17 -10.66 -3.93 8.15
N ASP A 18 -10.40 -4.04 9.46
CA ASP A 18 -10.23 -2.87 10.34
C ASP A 18 -9.06 -1.98 9.88
N ALA A 19 -7.95 -2.59 9.45
CA ALA A 19 -6.80 -1.86 8.92
C ALA A 19 -7.16 -1.04 7.67
N VAL A 20 -7.90 -1.63 6.73
CA VAL A 20 -8.41 -0.90 5.55
C VAL A 20 -9.34 0.24 5.97
N ALA A 21 -10.29 -0.01 6.87
CA ALA A 21 -11.23 1.01 7.34
C ALA A 21 -10.51 2.21 7.98
N MET A 22 -9.49 1.96 8.82
CA MET A 22 -8.72 3.01 9.47
C MET A 22 -7.81 3.77 8.51
N ALA A 23 -7.20 3.07 7.54
CA ALA A 23 -6.40 3.71 6.49
C ALA A 23 -7.25 4.68 5.65
N SER A 24 -8.40 4.22 5.14
CA SER A 24 -9.30 5.05 4.34
C SER A 24 -9.85 6.25 5.11
N LYS A 25 -10.18 6.06 6.40
CA LYS A 25 -10.61 7.17 7.26
C LYS A 25 -9.50 8.21 7.44
N SER A 26 -8.27 7.75 7.65
CA SER A 26 -7.12 8.63 7.84
C SER A 26 -6.80 9.41 6.57
N GLU A 27 -6.83 8.75 5.41
CA GLU A 27 -6.65 9.40 4.11
C GLU A 27 -7.72 10.48 3.87
N GLY A 28 -9.00 10.16 4.08
CA GLY A 28 -10.08 11.12 3.89
C GLY A 28 -9.94 12.37 4.78
N LEU A 29 -9.59 12.18 6.06
CA LEU A 29 -9.35 13.30 6.99
C LEU A 29 -8.14 14.16 6.56
N LEU A 30 -7.05 13.53 6.13
CA LEU A 30 -5.86 14.25 5.66
C LEU A 30 -6.16 15.04 4.39
N ARG A 31 -6.85 14.45 3.41
CA ARG A 31 -7.26 15.14 2.18
C ARG A 31 -8.14 16.35 2.49
N GLN A 32 -9.11 16.21 3.38
CA GLN A 32 -9.97 17.33 3.82
C GLN A 32 -9.15 18.45 4.46
N ALA A 33 -8.22 18.11 5.35
CA ALA A 33 -7.38 19.11 6.02
C ALA A 33 -6.47 19.84 5.04
N LEU A 34 -5.85 19.12 4.11
CA LEU A 34 -4.95 19.67 3.08
C LEU A 34 -5.71 20.56 2.09
N ALA A 35 -6.88 20.12 1.62
CA ALA A 35 -7.74 20.94 0.76
C ALA A 35 -8.19 22.23 1.46
N LYS A 36 -8.54 22.15 2.75
CA LYS A 36 -8.86 23.35 3.57
C LYS A 36 -7.67 24.31 3.69
N ALA A 37 -6.44 23.81 3.64
CA ALA A 37 -5.21 24.61 3.62
C ALA A 37 -4.84 25.13 2.22
N GLY A 38 -5.66 24.86 1.19
CA GLY A 38 -5.41 25.30 -0.19
C GLY A 38 -4.38 24.45 -0.93
N VAL A 39 -4.06 23.25 -0.44
CA VAL A 39 -3.17 22.31 -1.13
C VAL A 39 -3.97 21.53 -2.16
N ASP A 40 -3.55 21.62 -3.42
CA ASP A 40 -4.08 20.76 -4.48
C ASP A 40 -3.46 19.37 -4.38
N LEU A 41 -4.30 18.34 -4.39
CA LEU A 41 -3.88 16.96 -4.23
C LEU A 41 -4.25 16.15 -5.46
N PRO A 42 -3.32 15.36 -6.01
CA PRO A 42 -3.67 14.45 -7.08
C PRO A 42 -4.66 13.40 -6.56
N GLN A 43 -5.45 12.87 -7.48
CA GLN A 43 -6.31 11.72 -7.21
C GLN A 43 -5.45 10.54 -6.72
N ASP A 44 -4.40 10.22 -7.48
CA ASP A 44 -3.45 9.14 -7.18
C ASP A 44 -2.16 9.70 -6.58
N ILE A 45 -1.81 9.26 -5.38
CA ILE A 45 -0.59 9.67 -4.68
C ILE A 45 0.56 8.78 -5.12
N HIS A 46 1.62 9.37 -5.66
CA HIS A 46 2.80 8.62 -6.09
C HIS A 46 3.62 8.13 -4.89
N LEU A 47 3.66 6.81 -4.69
CA LEU A 47 4.30 6.13 -3.57
C LEU A 47 5.82 5.99 -3.72
N GLU A 48 6.37 6.24 -4.90
CA GLU A 48 7.81 6.12 -5.20
C GLU A 48 8.40 4.75 -4.80
N MET A 49 7.67 3.63 -4.95
CA MET A 49 8.10 2.34 -4.39
C MET A 49 9.51 1.91 -4.87
N ALA A 50 9.89 2.25 -6.10
CA ALA A 50 11.23 1.96 -6.63
C ALA A 50 12.37 2.51 -5.76
N LYS A 51 12.16 3.66 -5.10
CA LYS A 51 13.11 4.30 -4.18
C LYS A 51 13.36 3.46 -2.93
N TYR A 52 12.32 2.77 -2.46
CA TYR A 52 12.36 2.01 -1.19
C TYR A 52 12.68 0.54 -1.38
N LEU A 53 12.35 -0.04 -2.54
CA LEU A 53 12.63 -1.45 -2.82
C LEU A 53 14.04 -1.70 -3.36
N SER A 54 14.74 -0.64 -3.77
CA SER A 54 16.11 -0.68 -4.30
C SER A 54 17.13 -0.17 -3.27
N ASP A 55 18.40 -0.56 -3.45
CA ASP A 55 19.54 -0.06 -2.68
C ASP A 55 19.41 -0.20 -1.16
N ARG A 56 18.67 -1.23 -0.72
CA ARG A 56 18.35 -1.45 0.69
C ARG A 56 19.57 -1.96 1.47
N GLY A 57 19.87 -1.26 2.56
CA GLY A 57 20.92 -1.61 3.52
C GLY A 57 22.34 -1.52 2.96
N VAL A 58 23.30 -2.06 3.71
CA VAL A 58 24.74 -2.06 3.35
C VAL A 58 24.98 -2.84 2.05
N LYS A 59 24.24 -3.93 1.84
CA LYS A 59 24.37 -4.82 0.66
C LYS A 59 23.66 -4.29 -0.59
N LYS A 60 23.02 -3.12 -0.53
CA LYS A 60 22.31 -2.49 -1.65
C LYS A 60 21.33 -3.43 -2.35
N LEU A 61 20.53 -4.15 -1.57
CA LEU A 61 19.58 -5.13 -2.10
C LEU A 61 18.59 -4.45 -3.06
N LYS A 62 18.42 -5.04 -4.24
CA LYS A 62 17.53 -4.56 -5.30
C LYS A 62 16.15 -5.21 -5.19
N PHE A 63 15.19 -4.62 -5.89
CA PHE A 63 13.89 -5.24 -6.11
C PHE A 63 14.04 -6.46 -7.02
N ARG A 64 13.30 -7.51 -6.71
CA ARG A 64 13.27 -8.78 -7.47
C ARG A 64 11.79 -9.08 -7.79
N PRO A 65 11.29 -8.67 -8.96
CA PRO A 65 9.87 -8.81 -9.30
C PRO A 65 9.41 -10.26 -9.29
N GLU A 66 10.30 -11.23 -9.54
CA GLU A 66 10.01 -12.66 -9.50
C GLU A 66 9.65 -13.19 -8.09
N PHE A 67 9.84 -12.39 -7.03
CA PHE A 67 9.47 -12.73 -5.65
C PHE A 67 8.24 -11.97 -5.16
N GLU A 68 7.59 -11.19 -6.01
CA GLU A 68 6.35 -10.52 -5.67
C GLU A 68 5.19 -11.52 -5.64
N PHE A 69 4.45 -11.55 -4.52
CA PHE A 69 3.16 -12.21 -4.44
C PHE A 69 2.08 -11.20 -4.82
N ALA A 70 1.63 -11.25 -6.07
CA ALA A 70 0.55 -10.40 -6.55
C ALA A 70 -0.77 -10.72 -5.86
N ASP A 71 -1.65 -9.73 -5.77
CA ASP A 71 -2.99 -9.90 -5.19
C ASP A 71 -3.81 -10.91 -5.99
N PRO A 72 -4.25 -12.03 -5.38
CA PRO A 72 -5.02 -13.06 -6.08
C PRO A 72 -6.46 -12.66 -6.42
N TYR A 73 -6.98 -11.57 -5.86
CA TYR A 73 -8.37 -11.12 -6.02
C TYR A 73 -8.52 -9.75 -6.71
N GLY A 74 -7.41 -9.06 -6.99
CA GLY A 74 -7.43 -7.76 -7.66
C GLY A 74 -8.05 -6.62 -6.84
N ILE A 75 -7.95 -6.69 -5.51
CA ILE A 75 -8.36 -5.67 -4.55
C ILE A 75 -7.32 -4.53 -4.46
N GLN A 76 -6.02 -4.86 -4.53
CA GLN A 76 -4.91 -3.92 -4.41
C GLN A 76 -5.04 -2.74 -5.39
N PRO A 77 -5.40 -2.91 -6.68
CA PRO A 77 -5.62 -1.77 -7.58
C PRO A 77 -6.75 -0.82 -7.15
N MET A 78 -7.69 -1.26 -6.31
CA MET A 78 -8.76 -0.41 -5.77
C MET A 78 -8.29 0.45 -4.60
N LEU A 79 -7.26 -0.01 -3.86
CA LEU A 79 -6.71 0.68 -2.68
C LEU A 79 -5.44 1.49 -3.03
N THR A 80 -4.58 0.91 -3.87
CA THR A 80 -3.30 1.46 -4.33
C THR A 80 -3.17 1.18 -5.83
N PRO A 81 -3.74 2.04 -6.70
CA PRO A 81 -3.75 1.80 -8.13
C PRO A 81 -2.33 1.79 -8.71
N VAL A 82 -2.19 1.19 -9.90
CA VAL A 82 -0.91 1.06 -10.60
C VAL A 82 -0.17 2.39 -10.76
N SER A 83 -0.92 3.43 -11.12
CA SER A 83 -0.46 4.82 -11.25
C SER A 83 0.20 5.36 -9.97
N SER A 84 -0.21 4.86 -8.81
CA SER A 84 0.35 5.26 -7.51
C SER A 84 1.65 4.54 -7.18
N GLN A 85 1.94 3.36 -7.73
CA GLN A 85 3.02 2.51 -7.22
C GLN A 85 4.43 3.06 -7.52
N GLY A 86 4.63 3.68 -8.68
CA GLY A 86 5.95 4.21 -9.07
C GLY A 86 7.02 3.12 -9.22
N LEU A 87 6.62 1.93 -9.70
CA LEU A 87 7.52 0.85 -10.09
C LEU A 87 7.73 0.86 -11.61
N PRO A 88 8.97 0.63 -12.10
CA PRO A 88 9.20 0.35 -13.51
C PRO A 88 8.58 -1.02 -13.80
N ARG A 89 7.49 -1.03 -14.57
CA ARG A 89 6.86 -2.26 -15.08
C ARG A 89 7.39 -2.60 -16.45
#